data_AF-A0A973R6C0-F1
#
_entry.id   AF-A0A973R6C0-F1
#
_cell.length_a   1.000
_cell.length_b   1.000
_cell.length_c   1.000
_cell.angle_alpha   90.00
_cell.angle_beta   90.00
_cell.angle_gamma   90.00
#
_symmetry.space_group_name_H-M   'P 1'
#
loop_
_entity.id
_entity.type
_entity.pdbx_description
1 polymer ?
#
loop_
_entity_poly.entity_id
_entity_poly.type
_entity_poly.pdbx_seq_one_letter_code
_entity_poly.pdbx_strand_id
1 'polypeptide(L)'
;GFDAELHAAAAGYGPDAAAGGTALLAVDPLVAALPKTMPELPLWAEPRSLPQLLLAGRELALPPDAVRAVVLMLAVSQPDAPYPALDTVKELCDARALAAFGWGLFENWQAAGHPAKQAFAFDVLRWFGDDDTVRRLSPLIRQWPGDGGHARAVAGLDVLAAIGGDTALIHLHGISQKVKFKGLKETAQGRIAAIAEELQLTGEQLADRLVPDLGLDDAGALELDYGPRRFTVFFDEQLKPGVVDESGKRLKALPKPGAKDDAELAPVAYQRFTGLKKDVRTLAADQIARLELAMVNRRRWSTAEFQEFLVGHPLLRHVVRRLVWADFAPEGTEPRAAFRVAEDLSPAGVDDDPLTLAADAAIGVAHPVDLGADLTRWSEVFADYEILQPFDQLGRPVFRLTAEEAAAAELRRFDGAKTNGGRVLGMERRGWHRGEPGDGGWQGHLLRALPGGRTLFVDLDPGFSVGWVNPAEDQRFGTAWIGTDRDVYYGYRRRGEPSGPPFSVLDPVTASEVLRDLTEVTAS
;
A
#
# COMPACT_ATOMS: atom_id res chain seq x y z
N GLY A 1 -5.82 -32.82 14.92
CA GLY A 1 -4.58 -33.61 15.05
C GLY A 1 -4.86 -35.01 14.57
N PHE A 2 -3.91 -35.63 13.88
CA PHE A 2 -4.00 -36.98 13.32
C PHE A 2 -3.75 -38.09 14.37
N ASP A 3 -3.75 -37.74 15.66
CA ASP A 3 -3.33 -38.59 16.78
C ASP A 3 -4.13 -39.90 16.86
N ALA A 4 -5.44 -39.84 16.63
CA ALA A 4 -6.30 -41.02 16.62
C ALA A 4 -5.99 -41.97 15.44
N GLU A 5 -5.64 -41.42 14.27
CA GLU A 5 -5.25 -42.19 13.09
C GLU A 5 -3.85 -42.79 13.24
N LEU A 6 -2.92 -42.05 13.88
CA LEU A 6 -1.57 -42.52 14.17
C LEU A 6 -1.57 -43.66 15.20
N HIS A 7 -2.43 -43.57 16.23
CA HIS A 7 -2.63 -44.65 17.21
C HIS A 7 -3.25 -45.90 16.57
N ALA A 8 -4.25 -45.72 15.71
CA ALA A 8 -4.88 -46.83 14.99
C ALA A 8 -3.90 -47.53 14.02
N ALA A 9 -3.06 -46.75 13.33
CA ALA A 9 -2.02 -47.29 12.46
C ALA A 9 -0.92 -48.02 13.24
N ALA A 10 -0.45 -47.46 14.36
CA ALA A 10 0.60 -48.07 15.19
C ALA A 10 0.16 -49.38 15.86
N ALA A 11 -1.14 -49.52 16.20
CA ALA A 11 -1.71 -50.75 16.74
C ALA A 11 -1.62 -51.94 15.76
N GLY A 12 -1.58 -51.68 14.45
CA GLY A 12 -1.45 -52.71 13.41
C GLY A 12 -0.06 -53.34 13.30
N TYR A 13 0.97 -52.70 13.87
CA TYR A 13 2.38 -53.15 13.78
C TYR A 13 2.87 -53.85 15.05
N GLY A 14 1.98 -54.15 16.00
CA GLY A 14 2.28 -54.88 17.22
C GLY A 14 2.48 -54.01 18.46
N PRO A 15 2.56 -54.64 19.65
CA PRO A 15 2.53 -53.94 20.94
C PRO A 15 3.71 -52.98 21.14
N ASP A 16 4.90 -53.29 20.60
CA ASP A 16 6.09 -52.43 20.72
C ASP A 16 5.96 -51.15 19.85
N ALA A 17 5.33 -51.26 18.68
CA ALA A 17 5.07 -50.10 17.81
C ALA A 17 3.98 -49.19 18.38
N ALA A 18 2.94 -49.78 19.01
CA ALA A 18 1.90 -49.04 19.73
C ALA A 18 2.47 -48.31 20.96
N ALA A 19 3.39 -48.95 21.71
CA ALA A 19 4.10 -48.34 22.83
C ALA A 19 5.03 -47.21 22.37
N GLY A 20 5.75 -47.40 21.26
CA GLY A 20 6.58 -46.37 20.64
C GLY A 20 5.78 -45.15 20.16
N GLY A 21 4.64 -45.37 19.51
CA GLY A 21 3.73 -44.29 19.09
C GLY A 21 3.11 -43.52 20.26
N THR A 22 2.75 -44.23 21.34
CA THR A 22 2.24 -43.61 22.58
C THR A 22 3.34 -42.84 23.31
N ALA A 23 4.58 -43.35 23.35
CA ALA A 23 5.72 -42.65 23.94
C ALA A 23 6.11 -41.39 23.16
N LEU A 24 5.99 -41.41 21.82
CA LEU A 24 6.23 -40.25 20.96
C LEU A 24 5.18 -39.14 21.16
N LEU A 25 3.92 -39.53 21.39
CA LEU A 25 2.79 -38.63 21.67
C LEU A 25 2.73 -38.17 23.14
N ALA A 26 3.38 -38.89 24.06
CA ALA A 26 3.48 -38.56 25.47
C ALA A 26 4.69 -37.66 25.80
N VAL A 27 5.53 -37.31 24.82
CA VAL A 27 6.61 -36.33 25.04
C VAL A 27 5.97 -34.95 25.17
N ASP A 28 6.17 -34.32 26.32
CA ASP A 28 5.81 -32.92 26.55
C ASP A 28 6.21 -32.08 25.33
N PRO A 29 5.29 -31.33 24.69
CA PRO A 29 5.61 -30.48 23.55
C PRO A 29 6.81 -29.54 23.77
N LEU A 30 7.06 -29.16 25.02
CA LEU A 30 8.24 -28.39 25.42
C LEU A 30 9.52 -29.19 25.25
N VAL A 31 9.52 -30.47 25.62
CA VAL A 31 10.69 -31.37 25.49
C VAL A 31 10.87 -31.82 24.03
N ALA A 32 9.76 -32.06 23.31
CA ALA A 32 9.79 -32.47 21.90
C ALA A 32 10.32 -31.36 20.97
N ALA A 33 10.10 -30.10 21.32
CA ALA A 33 10.54 -28.95 20.52
C ALA A 33 12.02 -28.55 20.74
N LEU A 34 12.73 -29.16 21.69
CA LEU A 34 14.13 -28.83 21.95
C LEU A 34 15.07 -29.43 20.90
N PRO A 35 16.11 -28.68 20.46
CA PRO A 35 17.13 -29.21 19.57
C PRO A 35 18.02 -30.24 20.30
N LYS A 36 18.64 -31.14 19.54
CA LYS A 36 19.61 -32.11 20.07
C LYS A 36 20.81 -31.47 20.76
N THR A 37 21.17 -30.25 20.33
CA THR A 37 22.25 -29.45 20.92
C THR A 37 21.73 -28.05 21.18
N MET A 38 21.83 -27.60 22.43
CA MET A 38 21.43 -26.24 22.80
C MET A 38 22.41 -25.20 22.26
N PRO A 39 21.92 -24.05 21.76
CA PRO A 39 22.79 -22.98 21.30
C PRO A 39 23.52 -22.33 22.48
N GLU A 40 24.76 -21.92 22.24
CA GLU A 40 25.49 -21.05 23.17
C GLU A 40 24.99 -19.61 23.04
N LEU A 41 24.72 -19.00 24.19
CA LEU A 41 24.21 -17.64 24.28
C LEU A 41 25.34 -16.65 23.96
N PRO A 42 25.18 -15.76 22.97
CA PRO A 42 26.20 -14.78 22.66
C PRO A 42 26.30 -13.71 23.75
N LEU A 43 27.50 -13.16 23.95
CA LEU A 43 27.77 -12.14 24.97
C LEU A 43 26.89 -10.89 24.83
N TRP A 44 26.49 -10.52 23.62
CA TRP A 44 25.63 -9.37 23.37
C TRP A 44 24.16 -9.59 23.77
N ALA A 45 23.76 -10.84 24.06
CA ALA A 45 22.41 -11.21 24.49
C ALA A 45 22.37 -11.61 25.99
N GLU A 46 23.37 -11.20 26.77
CA GLU A 46 23.37 -11.41 28.22
C GLU A 46 22.22 -10.64 28.89
N PRO A 47 21.48 -11.22 29.85
CA PRO A 47 20.33 -10.58 30.49
C PRO A 47 20.57 -9.16 31.02
N ARG A 48 21.79 -8.87 31.47
CA ARG A 48 22.14 -7.56 32.05
C ARG A 48 22.28 -6.44 31.03
N SER A 49 22.44 -6.74 29.74
CA SER A 49 22.51 -5.74 28.66
C SER A 49 21.16 -5.51 27.98
N LEU A 50 20.09 -6.12 28.48
CA LEU A 50 18.75 -6.07 27.88
C LEU A 50 17.77 -5.31 28.78
N PRO A 51 16.74 -4.67 28.19
CA PRO A 51 15.61 -4.13 28.95
C PRO A 51 14.98 -5.21 29.84
N GLN A 52 14.50 -4.82 31.02
CA GLN A 52 13.93 -5.79 31.96
C GLN A 52 12.59 -6.32 31.45
N LEU A 53 12.41 -7.65 31.53
CA LEU A 53 11.11 -8.29 31.35
C LEU A 53 10.29 -8.15 32.62
N LEU A 54 9.30 -7.27 32.58
CA LEU A 54 8.36 -7.05 33.68
C LEU A 54 7.18 -8.01 33.58
N LEU A 55 6.72 -8.53 34.70
CA LEU A 55 5.47 -9.28 34.78
C LEU A 55 4.27 -8.37 34.49
N ALA A 56 3.14 -8.96 34.13
CA ALA A 56 1.86 -8.26 34.03
C ALA A 56 1.59 -7.45 35.31
N GLY A 57 1.22 -6.17 35.15
CA GLY A 57 1.08 -5.21 36.27
C GLY A 57 2.35 -4.40 36.58
N ARG A 58 3.50 -4.77 36.02
CA ARG A 58 4.76 -4.00 36.05
C ARG A 58 5.37 -3.76 37.44
N GLU A 59 4.96 -4.53 38.44
CA GLU A 59 5.49 -4.44 39.82
C GLU A 59 6.74 -5.31 40.04
N LEU A 60 6.85 -6.42 39.30
CA LEU A 60 7.92 -7.41 39.44
C LEU A 60 8.61 -7.64 38.10
N ALA A 61 9.90 -7.98 38.14
CA ALA A 61 10.70 -8.30 36.97
C ALA A 61 11.18 -9.76 37.02
N LEU A 62 11.34 -10.39 35.86
CA LEU A 62 11.95 -11.71 35.77
C LEU A 62 13.41 -11.67 36.26
N PRO A 63 13.84 -12.65 37.06
CA PRO A 63 15.24 -12.74 37.49
C PRO A 63 16.16 -13.03 36.29
N PRO A 64 17.45 -12.67 36.34
CA PRO A 64 18.38 -12.84 35.22
C PRO A 64 18.44 -14.26 34.64
N ASP A 65 18.34 -15.29 35.49
CA ASP A 65 18.35 -16.70 35.03
C ASP A 65 17.10 -17.05 34.22
N ALA A 66 15.94 -16.49 34.58
CA ALA A 66 14.71 -16.64 33.80
C ALA A 66 14.80 -15.89 32.47
N VAL A 67 15.36 -14.67 32.46
CA VAL A 67 15.62 -13.91 31.22
C VAL A 67 16.57 -14.69 30.30
N ARG A 68 17.61 -15.32 30.86
CA ARG A 68 18.51 -16.20 30.12
C ARG A 68 17.75 -17.36 29.46
N ALA A 69 16.82 -17.99 30.18
CA ALA A 69 15.98 -19.05 29.63
C ALA A 69 15.10 -18.53 28.47
N VAL A 70 14.51 -17.33 28.60
CA VAL A 70 13.72 -16.71 27.52
C VAL A 70 14.58 -16.48 26.27
N VAL A 71 15.82 -15.98 26.42
CA VAL A 71 16.71 -15.81 25.25
C VAL A 71 17.04 -17.15 24.58
N LEU A 72 17.21 -18.23 25.35
CA LEU A 72 17.40 -19.57 24.77
C LEU A 72 16.16 -20.07 24.04
N MET A 73 14.95 -19.86 24.59
CA MET A 73 13.69 -20.18 23.92
C MET A 73 13.59 -19.47 22.56
N LEU A 74 13.97 -18.19 22.51
CA LEU A 74 14.04 -17.41 21.27
C LEU A 74 15.09 -17.98 20.30
N ALA A 75 16.28 -18.35 20.81
CA ALA A 75 17.37 -18.86 19.98
C ALA A 75 17.08 -20.23 19.34
N VAL A 76 16.20 -21.04 19.95
CA VAL A 76 15.77 -22.34 19.39
C VAL A 76 14.52 -22.25 18.51
N SER A 77 13.83 -21.10 18.53
CA SER A 77 12.61 -20.86 17.77
C SER A 77 12.89 -20.69 16.27
N GLN A 78 11.94 -21.09 15.43
CA GLN A 78 11.93 -20.78 13.99
C GLN A 78 10.83 -19.75 13.69
N PRO A 79 10.95 -18.90 12.66
CA PRO A 79 9.96 -17.86 12.33
C PRO A 79 8.51 -18.37 12.28
N ASP A 80 8.29 -19.51 11.60
CA ASP A 80 6.96 -20.11 11.41
C ASP A 80 6.61 -21.18 12.46
N ALA A 81 7.53 -21.44 13.41
CA ALA A 81 7.36 -22.44 14.48
C ALA A 81 8.10 -21.96 15.74
N PRO A 82 7.54 -20.98 16.48
CA PRO A 82 8.10 -20.52 17.74
C PRO A 82 8.11 -21.64 18.78
N TYR A 83 9.07 -21.60 19.70
CA TYR A 83 9.11 -22.54 20.81
C TYR A 83 7.85 -22.37 21.69
N PRO A 84 7.11 -23.44 22.01
CA PRO A 84 5.77 -23.30 22.60
C PRO A 84 5.73 -22.55 23.95
N ALA A 85 6.79 -22.59 24.75
CA ALA A 85 6.81 -21.85 26.03
C ALA A 85 6.84 -20.32 25.86
N LEU A 86 7.09 -19.80 24.66
CA LEU A 86 7.03 -18.36 24.41
C LEU A 86 5.61 -17.81 24.63
N ASP A 87 4.57 -18.60 24.42
CA ASP A 87 3.20 -18.15 24.68
C ASP A 87 2.95 -17.95 26.18
N THR A 88 3.49 -18.82 27.04
CA THR A 88 3.48 -18.61 28.50
C THR A 88 4.25 -17.34 28.90
N VAL A 89 5.38 -17.04 28.23
CA VAL A 89 6.12 -15.80 28.47
C VAL A 89 5.28 -14.57 28.09
N LYS A 90 4.55 -14.63 26.97
CA LYS A 90 3.64 -13.56 26.53
C LYS A 90 2.49 -13.34 27.51
N GLU A 91 1.92 -14.41 28.06
CA GLU A 91 0.82 -14.34 29.03
C GLU A 91 1.27 -13.75 30.37
N LEU A 92 2.48 -14.07 30.83
CA LEU A 92 2.98 -13.65 32.14
C LEU A 92 3.60 -12.26 32.17
N CYS A 93 4.10 -11.77 31.03
CA CYS A 93 4.85 -10.51 30.96
C CYS A 93 4.02 -9.35 30.40
N ASP A 94 4.37 -8.13 30.79
CA ASP A 94 3.79 -6.91 30.22
C ASP A 94 4.18 -6.77 28.73
N ALA A 95 3.20 -6.55 27.86
CA ALA A 95 3.41 -6.49 26.42
C ALA A 95 4.42 -5.40 25.99
N ARG A 96 4.41 -4.23 26.66
CA ARG A 96 5.38 -3.16 26.37
C ARG A 96 6.78 -3.53 26.81
N ALA A 97 6.92 -4.23 27.94
CA ALA A 97 8.21 -4.74 28.38
C ALA A 97 8.77 -5.80 27.43
N LEU A 98 7.91 -6.69 26.89
CA LEU A 98 8.30 -7.65 25.85
C LEU A 98 8.78 -6.96 24.57
N ALA A 99 8.05 -5.95 24.08
CA ALA A 99 8.44 -5.18 22.90
C ALA A 99 9.78 -4.46 23.10
N ALA A 100 9.96 -3.79 24.24
CA ALA A 100 11.23 -3.15 24.58
C ALA A 100 12.38 -4.17 24.66
N PHE A 101 12.15 -5.33 25.28
CA PHE A 101 13.13 -6.42 25.36
C PHE A 101 13.53 -6.96 23.98
N GLY A 102 12.54 -7.28 23.13
CA GLY A 102 12.77 -7.74 21.76
C GLY A 102 13.54 -6.72 20.94
N TRP A 103 13.20 -5.43 21.06
CA TRP A 103 13.93 -4.36 20.42
C TRP A 103 15.38 -4.25 20.91
N GLY A 104 15.62 -4.37 22.22
CA GLY A 104 16.96 -4.35 22.80
C GLY A 104 17.85 -5.51 22.29
N LEU A 105 17.27 -6.70 22.13
CA LEU A 105 17.97 -7.85 21.50
C LEU A 105 18.36 -7.53 20.05
N PHE A 106 17.42 -6.98 19.28
CA PHE A 106 17.66 -6.57 17.90
C PHE A 106 18.77 -5.50 17.79
N GLU A 107 18.75 -4.48 18.64
CA GLU A 107 19.78 -3.43 18.68
C GLU A 107 21.16 -4.00 19.01
N ASN A 108 21.26 -4.89 20.01
CA ASN A 108 22.52 -5.53 20.38
C ASN A 108 23.06 -6.41 19.24
N TRP A 109 22.19 -7.16 18.54
CA TRP A 109 22.56 -7.96 17.37
C TRP A 109 23.04 -7.08 16.20
N GLN A 110 22.39 -5.95 15.97
CA GLN A 110 22.80 -4.96 14.97
C GLN A 110 24.17 -4.34 15.31
N ALA A 111 24.39 -3.98 16.58
CA ALA A 111 25.68 -3.46 17.06
C ALA A 111 26.81 -4.50 16.93
N ALA A 112 26.50 -5.79 17.06
CA ALA A 112 27.43 -6.90 16.85
C ALA A 112 27.72 -7.20 15.35
N GLY A 113 27.16 -6.42 14.42
CA GLY A 113 27.42 -6.56 12.98
C GLY A 113 26.54 -7.59 12.28
N HIS A 114 25.36 -7.91 12.83
CA HIS A 114 24.38 -8.82 12.22
C HIS A 114 24.89 -10.25 11.98
N PRO A 115 25.44 -10.93 13.00
CA PRO A 115 25.93 -12.30 12.85
C PRO A 115 24.83 -13.25 12.35
N ALA A 116 25.03 -13.83 11.16
CA ALA A 116 24.01 -14.61 10.45
C ALA A 116 23.52 -15.85 11.21
N LYS A 117 24.40 -16.50 12.01
CA LYS A 117 24.04 -17.66 12.85
C LYS A 117 23.13 -17.31 14.03
N GLN A 118 22.91 -16.02 14.29
CA GLN A 118 22.16 -15.52 15.43
C GLN A 118 21.01 -14.61 14.97
N ALA A 119 20.44 -14.91 13.80
CA ALA A 119 19.33 -14.15 13.21
C ALA A 119 18.05 -14.16 14.06
N PHE A 120 17.92 -15.05 15.03
CA PHE A 120 16.80 -15.12 15.98
C PHE A 120 16.52 -13.76 16.68
N ALA A 121 17.56 -12.94 16.88
CA ALA A 121 17.40 -11.61 17.49
C ALA A 121 16.70 -10.60 16.58
N PHE A 122 16.58 -10.88 15.29
CA PHE A 122 15.68 -10.15 14.42
C PHE A 122 14.26 -10.75 14.44
N ASP A 123 14.16 -12.08 14.45
CA ASP A 123 12.87 -12.79 14.48
C ASP A 123 12.08 -12.59 15.77
N VAL A 124 12.73 -12.25 16.89
CA VAL A 124 12.05 -11.89 18.15
C VAL A 124 11.01 -10.78 17.95
N LEU A 125 11.25 -9.86 17.02
CA LEU A 125 10.34 -8.76 16.72
C LEU A 125 9.00 -9.26 16.15
N ARG A 126 8.96 -10.45 15.54
CA ARG A 126 7.71 -11.09 15.07
C ARG A 126 6.76 -11.43 16.21
N TRP A 127 7.31 -11.83 17.35
CA TRP A 127 6.53 -12.36 18.46
C TRP A 127 6.26 -11.34 19.55
N PHE A 128 7.19 -10.39 19.75
CA PHE A 128 7.10 -9.39 20.80
C PHE A 128 6.94 -7.96 20.28
N GLY A 129 7.07 -7.73 18.97
CA GLY A 129 6.97 -6.41 18.38
C GLY A 129 5.57 -5.80 18.50
N ASP A 130 5.54 -4.47 18.57
CA ASP A 130 4.34 -3.65 18.66
C ASP A 130 4.37 -2.52 17.61
N ASP A 131 3.41 -1.60 17.70
CA ASP A 131 3.32 -0.45 16.82
C ASP A 131 4.57 0.45 16.84
N ASP A 132 5.26 0.58 17.99
CA ASP A 132 6.52 1.33 18.07
C ASP A 132 7.64 0.60 17.33
N THR A 133 7.71 -0.72 17.50
CA THR A 133 8.60 -1.60 16.75
C THR A 133 8.43 -1.43 15.24
N VAL A 134 7.18 -1.43 14.75
CA VAL A 134 6.87 -1.17 13.34
C VAL A 134 7.39 0.18 12.87
N ARG A 135 7.11 1.24 13.64
CA ARG A 135 7.52 2.61 13.31
C ARG A 135 9.03 2.77 13.24
N ARG A 136 9.77 2.10 14.14
CA ARG A 136 11.23 2.14 14.18
C ARG A 136 11.90 1.23 13.15
N LEU A 137 11.32 0.07 12.86
CA LEU A 137 11.87 -0.90 11.91
C LEU A 137 11.67 -0.46 10.45
N SER A 138 10.55 0.18 10.13
CA SER A 138 10.19 0.49 8.74
C SER A 138 11.18 1.43 8.02
N PRO A 139 11.75 2.48 8.64
CA PRO A 139 12.83 3.26 8.04
C PRO A 139 14.07 2.41 7.72
N LEU A 140 14.43 1.46 8.59
CA LEU A 140 15.58 0.57 8.40
C LEU A 140 15.37 -0.35 7.20
N ILE A 141 14.17 -0.94 7.05
CA ILE A 141 13.80 -1.78 5.91
C ILE A 141 13.98 -1.03 4.59
N ARG A 142 13.56 0.24 4.54
CA ARG A 142 13.68 1.08 3.33
C ARG A 142 15.13 1.42 2.99
N GLN A 143 16.02 1.46 3.98
CA GLN A 143 17.43 1.81 3.81
C GLN A 143 18.29 0.61 3.40
N TRP A 144 18.08 -0.54 4.02
CA TRP A 144 18.99 -1.69 3.93
C TRP A 144 19.36 -2.18 2.53
N PRO A 145 18.49 -2.18 1.50
CA PRO A 145 18.92 -2.57 0.16
C PRO A 145 20.05 -1.69 -0.39
N GLY A 146 20.06 -0.40 -0.04
CA GLY A 146 21.13 0.53 -0.40
C GLY A 146 22.47 0.22 0.28
N ASP A 147 22.41 -0.41 1.45
CA ASP A 147 23.58 -0.79 2.25
C ASP A 147 24.00 -2.26 1.99
N GLY A 148 23.48 -2.89 0.93
CA GLY A 148 23.74 -4.30 0.60
C GLY A 148 22.92 -5.33 1.39
N GLY A 149 22.05 -4.90 2.31
CA GLY A 149 21.24 -5.75 3.19
C GLY A 149 19.89 -6.18 2.60
N HIS A 150 19.84 -6.59 1.34
CA HIS A 150 18.59 -6.95 0.64
C HIS A 150 17.79 -8.05 1.34
N ALA A 151 18.45 -9.15 1.73
CA ALA A 151 17.80 -10.26 2.41
C ALA A 151 17.20 -9.84 3.77
N ARG A 152 17.88 -8.95 4.49
CA ARG A 152 17.40 -8.39 5.76
C ARG A 152 16.20 -7.47 5.57
N ALA A 153 16.16 -6.70 4.47
CA ALA A 153 15.00 -5.89 4.11
C ALA A 153 13.77 -6.75 3.83
N VAL A 154 13.94 -7.84 3.08
CA VAL A 154 12.86 -8.81 2.82
C VAL A 154 12.39 -9.46 4.12
N ALA A 155 13.30 -9.96 4.96
CA ALA A 155 12.94 -10.53 6.26
C ALA A 155 12.22 -9.51 7.16
N GLY A 156 12.58 -8.22 7.08
CA GLY A 156 11.86 -7.16 7.78
C GLY A 156 10.42 -6.96 7.31
N LEU A 157 10.12 -7.18 6.03
CA LEU A 157 8.72 -7.19 5.56
C LEU A 157 7.94 -8.34 6.20
N ASP A 158 8.57 -9.50 6.34
CA ASP A 158 7.95 -10.66 7.00
C ASP A 158 7.75 -10.40 8.51
N VAL A 159 8.66 -9.65 9.15
CA VAL A 159 8.48 -9.19 10.53
C VAL A 159 7.27 -8.26 10.65
N LEU A 160 7.13 -7.27 9.76
CA LEU A 160 5.95 -6.39 9.77
C LEU A 160 4.66 -7.19 9.57
N ALA A 161 4.64 -8.11 8.60
CA ALA A 161 3.48 -8.97 8.35
C ALA A 161 3.11 -9.83 9.58
N ALA A 162 4.12 -10.36 10.29
CA ALA A 162 3.91 -11.18 11.48
C ALA A 162 3.43 -10.38 12.70
N ILE A 163 3.91 -9.15 12.90
CA ILE A 163 3.40 -8.25 13.95
C ILE A 163 1.90 -7.97 13.70
N GLY A 164 1.53 -7.74 12.44
CA GLY A 164 0.15 -7.50 12.04
C GLY A 164 -0.43 -6.18 12.58
N GLY A 165 -1.75 -6.05 12.47
CA GLY A 165 -2.47 -4.83 12.84
C GLY A 165 -2.32 -3.67 11.85
N ASP A 166 -3.13 -2.64 12.04
CA ASP A 166 -3.27 -1.54 11.08
C ASP A 166 -1.96 -0.77 10.87
N THR A 167 -1.21 -0.53 11.94
CA THR A 167 0.09 0.16 11.87
C THR A 167 1.08 -0.60 11.00
N ALA A 168 1.19 -1.93 11.15
CA ALA A 168 2.08 -2.74 10.33
C ALA A 168 1.63 -2.76 8.86
N LEU A 169 0.34 -2.89 8.61
CA LEU A 169 -0.24 -2.89 7.27
C LEU A 169 -0.05 -1.54 6.56
N ILE A 170 -0.26 -0.42 7.24
CA ILE A 170 0.01 0.94 6.72
C ILE A 170 1.48 1.05 6.28
N HIS A 171 2.40 0.59 7.12
CA HIS A 171 3.83 0.68 6.83
C HIS A 171 4.26 -0.25 5.69
N LEU A 172 3.75 -1.49 5.67
CA LEU A 172 3.99 -2.47 4.62
C LEU A 172 3.44 -1.98 3.28
N HIS A 173 2.21 -1.45 3.27
CA HIS A 173 1.61 -0.82 2.10
C HIS A 173 2.42 0.41 1.63
N GLY A 174 2.86 1.26 2.55
CA GLY A 174 3.73 2.39 2.20
C GLY A 174 5.05 1.96 1.54
N ILE A 175 5.62 0.82 1.95
CA ILE A 175 6.81 0.24 1.29
C ILE A 175 6.46 -0.30 -0.10
N SER A 176 5.35 -1.03 -0.24
CA SER A 176 4.91 -1.62 -1.51
C SER A 176 4.60 -0.59 -2.60
N GLN A 177 4.30 0.65 -2.22
CA GLN A 177 4.04 1.73 -3.18
C GLN A 177 5.29 2.55 -3.53
N LYS A 178 6.09 2.95 -2.52
CA LYS A 178 7.04 4.07 -2.66
C LYS A 178 8.51 3.68 -2.66
N VAL A 179 8.86 2.45 -2.28
CA VAL A 179 10.28 2.11 -2.18
C VAL A 179 10.93 2.06 -3.57
N LYS A 180 12.12 2.65 -3.71
CA LYS A 180 12.85 2.75 -4.98
C LYS A 180 13.45 1.43 -5.46
N PHE A 181 13.57 0.44 -4.58
CA PHE A 181 14.19 -0.84 -4.86
C PHE A 181 13.15 -1.83 -5.39
N LYS A 182 13.20 -2.13 -6.69
CA LYS A 182 12.21 -2.96 -7.40
C LYS A 182 11.92 -4.30 -6.70
N GLY A 183 12.94 -5.09 -6.38
CA GLY A 183 12.73 -6.40 -5.74
C GLY A 183 12.09 -6.33 -4.35
N LEU A 184 12.43 -5.31 -3.55
CA LEU A 184 11.79 -5.11 -2.24
C LEU A 184 10.33 -4.66 -2.41
N LYS A 185 10.08 -3.78 -3.41
CA LYS A 185 8.73 -3.32 -3.75
C LYS A 185 7.82 -4.48 -4.14
N GLU A 186 8.27 -5.31 -5.07
CA GLU A 186 7.53 -6.50 -5.55
C GLU A 186 7.26 -7.48 -4.41
N THR A 187 8.25 -7.71 -3.54
CA THR A 187 8.05 -8.57 -2.36
C THR A 187 6.99 -8.00 -1.43
N ALA A 188 7.04 -6.71 -1.12
CA ALA A 188 6.03 -6.06 -0.28
C ALA A 188 4.63 -6.08 -0.94
N GLN A 189 4.54 -5.92 -2.26
CA GLN A 189 3.29 -6.05 -3.01
C GLN A 189 2.73 -7.47 -2.90
N GLY A 190 3.57 -8.50 -3.03
CA GLY A 190 3.17 -9.90 -2.85
C GLY A 190 2.63 -10.19 -1.44
N ARG A 191 3.23 -9.61 -0.39
CA ARG A 191 2.72 -9.73 0.99
C ARG A 191 1.37 -9.05 1.19
N ILE A 192 1.20 -7.83 0.66
CA ILE A 192 -0.08 -7.13 0.69
C ILE A 192 -1.16 -7.92 -0.06
N ALA A 193 -0.81 -8.54 -1.20
CA ALA A 193 -1.73 -9.38 -1.96
C ALA A 193 -2.18 -10.62 -1.16
N ALA A 194 -1.24 -11.32 -0.51
CA ALA A 194 -1.56 -12.47 0.34
C ALA A 194 -2.47 -12.09 1.52
N ILE A 195 -2.18 -10.98 2.21
CA ILE A 195 -3.01 -10.49 3.32
C ILE A 195 -4.40 -10.09 2.81
N ALA A 196 -4.48 -9.41 1.66
CA ALA A 196 -5.76 -9.04 1.07
C ALA A 196 -6.58 -10.29 0.71
N GLU A 197 -5.95 -11.33 0.13
CA GLU A 197 -6.59 -12.60 -0.20
C GLU A 197 -7.12 -13.33 1.05
N GLU A 198 -6.34 -13.39 2.12
CA GLU A 198 -6.77 -13.95 3.42
C GLU A 198 -8.00 -13.21 3.98
N LEU A 199 -8.08 -11.90 3.76
CA LEU A 199 -9.21 -11.05 4.16
C LEU A 199 -10.34 -11.02 3.12
N GLN A 200 -10.23 -11.74 2.00
CA GLN A 200 -11.18 -11.71 0.87
C GLN A 200 -11.37 -10.31 0.29
N LEU A 201 -10.31 -9.50 0.30
CA LEU A 201 -10.26 -8.15 -0.25
C LEU A 201 -9.33 -8.11 -1.47
N THR A 202 -9.58 -7.17 -2.36
CA THR A 202 -8.56 -6.74 -3.31
C THR A 202 -7.49 -5.90 -2.61
N GLY A 203 -6.26 -5.85 -3.14
CA GLY A 203 -5.21 -5.00 -2.58
C GLY A 203 -5.60 -3.51 -2.52
N GLU A 204 -6.43 -3.05 -3.47
CA GLU A 204 -6.95 -1.69 -3.47
C GLU A 204 -8.04 -1.48 -2.40
N GLN A 205 -8.92 -2.46 -2.16
CA GLN A 205 -9.89 -2.43 -1.05
C GLN A 205 -9.21 -2.43 0.32
N LEU A 206 -8.13 -3.21 0.47
CA LEU A 206 -7.31 -3.16 1.67
C LEU A 206 -6.68 -1.76 1.82
N ALA A 207 -6.15 -1.18 0.76
CA ALA A 207 -5.56 0.16 0.80
C ALA A 207 -6.54 1.27 1.19
N ASP A 208 -7.83 1.15 0.85
CA ASP A 208 -8.87 2.11 1.27
C ASP A 208 -9.16 2.03 2.78
N ARG A 209 -9.06 0.85 3.38
CA ARG A 209 -9.22 0.63 4.83
C ARG A 209 -8.02 1.10 5.64
N LEU A 210 -6.84 1.14 5.02
CA LEU A 210 -5.58 1.53 5.67
C LEU A 210 -5.33 3.04 5.64
N VAL A 211 -6.27 3.86 5.19
CA VAL A 211 -6.11 5.31 5.21
C VAL A 211 -6.29 5.80 6.66
N PRO A 212 -5.26 6.38 7.31
CA PRO A 212 -5.38 6.80 8.70
C PRO A 212 -6.20 8.08 8.85
N ASP A 213 -6.97 8.17 9.93
CA ASP A 213 -7.66 9.38 10.37
C ASP A 213 -6.69 10.46 10.90
N LEU A 214 -5.42 10.10 11.16
CA LEU A 214 -4.39 10.93 11.78
C LEU A 214 -4.78 11.47 13.17
N GLY A 215 -5.64 10.73 13.87
CA GLY A 215 -6.20 11.08 15.18
C GLY A 215 -7.18 12.25 15.13
N LEU A 216 -7.79 12.51 13.97
CA LEU A 216 -8.94 13.40 13.83
C LEU A 216 -10.21 12.67 14.25
N ASP A 217 -11.15 13.40 14.84
CA ASP A 217 -12.49 12.89 15.14
C ASP A 217 -13.38 12.81 13.88
N ASP A 218 -14.62 12.34 14.03
CA ASP A 218 -15.60 12.24 12.93
C ASP A 218 -15.90 13.60 12.28
N ALA A 219 -15.79 14.70 13.03
CA ALA A 219 -15.91 16.05 12.51
C ALA A 219 -14.65 16.51 11.76
N GLY A 220 -13.60 15.68 11.69
CA GLY A 220 -12.29 15.96 11.12
C GLY A 220 -11.53 17.03 11.88
N ALA A 221 -11.74 17.10 13.19
CA ALA A 221 -11.07 18.01 14.09
C ALA A 221 -10.07 17.28 15.00
N LEU A 222 -9.03 17.99 15.42
CA LEU A 222 -8.08 17.52 16.42
C LEU A 222 -7.98 18.54 17.55
N GLU A 223 -8.22 18.09 18.78
CA GLU A 223 -7.97 18.89 19.98
C GLU A 223 -6.49 18.80 20.40
N LEU A 224 -5.91 19.96 20.73
CA LEU A 224 -4.55 20.12 21.21
C LEU A 224 -4.58 20.78 22.58
N ASP A 225 -4.15 20.05 23.60
CA ASP A 225 -4.14 20.52 24.98
C ASP A 225 -2.79 21.15 25.35
N TYR A 226 -2.83 22.41 25.79
CA TYR A 226 -1.67 23.12 26.35
C TYR A 226 -1.74 23.23 27.88
N GLY A 227 -2.77 22.67 28.52
CA GLY A 227 -3.09 22.80 29.94
C GLY A 227 -4.15 23.87 30.18
N PRO A 228 -3.77 25.15 30.40
CA PRO A 228 -4.73 26.22 30.72
C PRO A 228 -5.46 26.78 29.50
N ARG A 229 -5.17 26.28 28.30
CA ARG A 229 -5.86 26.61 27.06
C ARG A 229 -5.77 25.43 26.09
N ARG A 230 -6.77 25.31 25.24
CA ARG A 230 -6.87 24.29 24.20
C ARG A 230 -7.08 24.93 22.83
N PHE A 231 -6.74 24.16 21.81
CA PHE A 231 -6.94 24.57 20.43
C PHE A 231 -7.57 23.44 19.63
N THR A 232 -8.47 23.79 18.73
CA THR A 232 -9.05 22.84 17.79
C THR A 232 -8.48 23.09 16.40
N VAL A 233 -7.87 22.07 15.83
CA VAL A 233 -7.38 22.05 14.45
C VAL A 233 -8.48 21.48 13.56
N PHE A 234 -8.70 22.08 12.40
CA PHE A 234 -9.61 21.58 11.36
C PHE A 234 -8.96 21.76 9.99
N PHE A 235 -9.53 21.20 8.94
CA PHE A 235 -9.04 21.34 7.57
C PHE A 235 -10.08 22.00 6.65
N ASP A 236 -9.63 22.88 5.77
CA ASP A 236 -10.46 23.41 4.69
C ASP A 236 -10.56 22.40 3.51
N GLU A 237 -11.31 22.77 2.48
CA GLU A 237 -11.54 21.93 1.30
C GLU A 237 -10.26 21.68 0.49
N GLN A 238 -9.25 22.53 0.66
CA GLN A 238 -7.92 22.36 0.08
C GLN A 238 -6.97 21.60 1.02
N LEU A 239 -7.50 20.99 2.10
CA LEU A 239 -6.76 20.28 3.13
C LEU A 239 -5.67 21.14 3.79
N LYS A 240 -5.90 22.46 3.88
CA LYS A 240 -5.05 23.35 4.66
C LYS A 240 -5.54 23.40 6.10
N PRO A 241 -4.62 23.36 7.08
CA PRO A 241 -4.96 23.38 8.49
C PRO A 241 -5.43 24.78 8.92
N GLY A 242 -6.60 24.84 9.53
CA GLY A 242 -7.08 25.95 10.35
C GLY A 242 -6.94 25.64 11.84
N VAL A 243 -6.88 26.69 12.67
CA VAL A 243 -6.82 26.55 14.14
C VAL A 243 -7.81 27.54 14.76
N VAL A 244 -8.62 27.08 15.72
CA VAL A 244 -9.43 27.94 16.59
C VAL A 244 -8.99 27.79 18.05
N ASP A 245 -9.13 28.86 18.83
CA ASP A 245 -9.02 28.79 20.29
C ASP A 245 -10.36 28.37 20.94
N GLU A 246 -10.36 28.22 22.26
CA GLU A 246 -11.54 27.83 23.06
C GLU A 246 -12.72 28.79 22.94
N SER A 247 -12.49 30.04 22.52
CA SER A 247 -13.55 31.02 22.26
C SER A 247 -14.17 30.89 20.87
N GLY A 248 -13.67 29.96 20.05
CA GLY A 248 -14.03 29.77 18.65
C GLY A 248 -13.34 30.74 17.69
N LYS A 249 -12.40 31.56 18.17
CA LYS A 249 -11.72 32.54 17.34
C LYS A 249 -10.67 31.86 16.46
N ARG A 250 -10.76 32.06 15.14
CA ARG A 250 -9.77 31.59 14.17
C ARG A 250 -8.42 32.29 14.38
N LEU A 251 -7.37 31.48 14.46
CA LEU A 251 -5.98 31.90 14.59
C LEU A 251 -5.25 31.73 13.25
N LYS A 252 -4.28 32.62 12.97
CA LYS A 252 -3.43 32.51 11.77
C LYS A 252 -2.48 31.32 11.82
N ALA A 253 -2.12 30.87 13.02
CA ALA A 253 -1.27 29.71 13.27
C ALA A 253 -1.49 29.24 14.71
N LEU A 254 -1.14 27.99 14.98
CA LEU A 254 -1.06 27.48 16.35
C LEU A 254 0.02 28.27 17.13
N PRO A 255 -0.30 28.85 18.30
CA PRO A 255 0.68 29.55 19.13
C PRO A 255 1.81 28.63 19.58
N LYS A 256 3.04 29.14 19.63
CA LYS A 256 4.15 28.42 20.25
C LYS A 256 3.88 28.24 21.76
N PRO A 257 4.30 27.11 22.36
CA PRO A 257 4.28 26.92 23.80
C PRO A 257 4.99 28.08 24.52
N GLY A 258 4.36 28.63 25.56
CA GLY A 258 4.88 29.73 26.37
C GLY A 258 5.01 29.35 27.84
N ALA A 259 5.61 30.25 28.64
CA ALA A 259 5.90 29.99 30.07
C ALA A 259 4.66 29.81 30.97
N LYS A 260 3.46 30.14 30.47
CA LYS A 260 2.19 29.94 31.18
C LYS A 260 1.49 28.65 30.77
N ASP A 261 1.97 27.97 29.73
CA ASP A 261 1.42 26.69 29.28
C ASP A 261 2.04 25.55 30.09
N ASP A 262 1.40 24.39 30.06
CA ASP A 262 1.92 23.17 30.67
C ASP A 262 3.23 22.75 29.97
N ALA A 263 4.26 22.50 30.79
CA ALA A 263 5.61 22.25 30.32
C ALA A 263 5.78 20.89 29.62
N GLU A 264 4.86 19.94 29.82
CA GLU A 264 4.88 18.62 29.19
C GLU A 264 3.89 18.55 28.02
N LEU A 265 2.64 19.00 28.21
CA LEU A 265 1.58 18.88 27.21
C LEU A 265 1.79 19.80 26.00
N ALA A 266 2.14 21.08 26.24
CA ALA A 266 2.18 22.06 25.16
C ALA A 266 3.27 21.79 24.11
N PRO A 267 4.53 21.40 24.47
CA PRO A 267 5.52 21.00 23.48
C PRO A 267 5.10 19.79 22.64
N VAL A 268 4.50 18.77 23.28
CA VAL A 268 3.99 17.57 22.61
C VAL A 268 2.86 17.91 21.64
N ALA A 269 1.90 18.73 22.08
CA ALA A 269 0.78 19.17 21.25
C ALA A 269 1.24 20.01 20.04
N TYR A 270 2.18 20.94 20.25
CA TYR A 270 2.77 21.72 19.16
C TYR A 270 3.52 20.82 18.17
N GLN A 271 4.29 19.85 18.66
CA GLN A 271 4.99 18.90 17.81
C GLN A 271 4.01 18.02 17.02
N ARG A 272 2.94 17.53 17.66
CA ARG A 272 1.84 16.79 17.01
C ARG A 272 1.22 17.59 15.87
N PHE A 273 0.92 18.87 16.08
CA PHE A 273 0.41 19.74 15.00
C PHE A 273 1.39 19.86 13.83
N THR A 274 2.68 20.03 14.11
CA THR A 274 3.67 20.13 13.02
C THR A 274 3.85 18.83 12.24
N GLY A 275 3.73 17.68 12.92
CA GLY A 275 3.70 16.36 12.29
C GLY A 275 2.47 16.18 11.42
N LEU A 276 1.28 16.41 12.00
CA LEU A 276 -0.02 16.30 11.32
C LEU A 276 -0.05 17.04 9.98
N LYS A 277 0.47 18.27 9.92
CA LYS A 277 0.52 19.04 8.65
C LYS A 277 1.32 18.34 7.55
N LYS A 278 2.42 17.69 7.91
CA LYS A 278 3.24 16.94 6.95
C LYS A 278 2.52 15.66 6.55
N ASP A 279 1.95 14.96 7.52
CA ASP A 279 1.27 13.69 7.31
C ASP A 279 0.04 13.87 6.42
N VAL A 280 -0.81 14.87 6.69
CA VAL A 280 -1.96 15.23 5.84
C VAL A 280 -1.52 15.58 4.43
N ARG A 281 -0.46 16.37 4.26
CA ARG A 281 0.05 16.74 2.92
C ARG A 281 0.50 15.51 2.14
N THR A 282 1.22 14.60 2.78
CA THR A 282 1.68 13.36 2.14
C THR A 282 0.51 12.43 1.82
N LEU A 283 -0.41 12.24 2.77
CA LEU A 283 -1.61 11.43 2.60
C LEU A 283 -2.49 11.96 1.47
N ALA A 284 -2.76 13.27 1.46
CA ALA A 284 -3.56 13.92 0.43
C ALA A 284 -2.96 13.70 -0.97
N ALA A 285 -1.65 13.92 -1.13
CA ALA A 285 -0.99 13.72 -2.41
C ALA A 285 -1.11 12.28 -2.91
N ASP A 286 -0.97 11.29 -2.01
CA ASP A 286 -1.13 9.88 -2.36
C ASP A 286 -2.57 9.56 -2.77
N GLN A 287 -3.55 10.01 -2.00
CA GLN A 287 -4.96 9.69 -2.25
C GLN A 287 -5.51 10.39 -3.49
N ILE A 288 -5.05 11.62 -3.78
CA ILE A 288 -5.35 12.32 -5.03
C ILE A 288 -4.85 11.51 -6.23
N ALA A 289 -3.60 11.03 -6.19
CA ALA A 289 -3.04 10.21 -7.26
C ALA A 289 -3.79 8.87 -7.42
N ARG A 290 -4.21 8.25 -6.31
CA ARG A 290 -5.04 7.03 -6.33
C ARG A 290 -6.42 7.27 -6.93
N LEU A 291 -7.07 8.38 -6.62
CA LEU A 291 -8.38 8.74 -7.18
C LEU A 291 -8.30 9.06 -8.69
N GLU A 292 -7.23 9.74 -9.13
CA GLU A 292 -6.99 9.94 -10.56
C GLU A 292 -6.78 8.60 -11.27
N LEU A 293 -5.98 7.71 -10.69
CA LEU A 293 -5.77 6.37 -11.24
C LEU A 293 -7.07 5.56 -11.25
N ALA A 294 -7.90 5.68 -10.21
CA ALA A 294 -9.21 5.04 -10.13
C ALA A 294 -10.17 5.53 -11.22
N MET A 295 -10.14 6.81 -11.58
CA MET A 295 -10.88 7.34 -12.72
C MET A 295 -10.43 6.68 -14.03
N VAL A 296 -9.12 6.65 -14.28
CA VAL A 296 -8.51 6.12 -15.51
C VAL A 296 -8.71 4.61 -15.64
N ASN A 297 -8.52 3.86 -14.55
CA ASN A 297 -8.70 2.41 -14.51
C ASN A 297 -10.14 1.98 -14.27
N ARG A 298 -11.06 2.95 -14.19
CA ARG A 298 -12.49 2.74 -13.94
C ARG A 298 -12.77 1.89 -12.70
N ARG A 299 -11.99 2.07 -11.64
CA ARG A 299 -12.26 1.44 -10.33
C ARG A 299 -13.63 1.90 -9.82
N ARG A 300 -14.34 0.97 -9.19
CA ARG A 300 -15.66 1.21 -8.60
C ARG A 300 -15.69 0.75 -7.16
N TRP A 301 -16.53 1.43 -6.38
CA TRP A 301 -16.84 1.12 -4.99
C TRP A 301 -18.31 0.77 -4.89
N SER A 302 -18.66 -0.14 -3.97
CA SER A 302 -20.05 -0.22 -3.52
C SER A 302 -20.47 1.08 -2.83
N THR A 303 -21.78 1.33 -2.73
CA THR A 303 -22.29 2.48 -1.98
C THR A 303 -21.82 2.48 -0.52
N ALA A 304 -21.77 1.30 0.13
CA ALA A 304 -21.29 1.17 1.50
C ALA A 304 -19.81 1.57 1.62
N GLU A 305 -18.95 1.05 0.76
CA GLU A 305 -17.51 1.39 0.77
C GLU A 305 -17.26 2.87 0.46
N PHE A 306 -18.01 3.45 -0.49
CA PHE A 306 -17.91 4.87 -0.80
C PHE A 306 -18.30 5.74 0.40
N GLN A 307 -19.35 5.36 1.12
CA GLN A 307 -19.76 6.09 2.32
C GLN A 307 -18.76 5.91 3.46
N GLU A 308 -18.32 4.69 3.74
CA GLU A 308 -17.44 4.38 4.87
C GLU A 308 -16.02 4.93 4.68
N PHE A 309 -15.39 4.65 3.53
CA PHE A 309 -13.95 4.91 3.35
C PHE A 309 -13.64 6.23 2.65
N LEU A 310 -14.61 6.87 2.00
CA LEU A 310 -14.39 8.10 1.23
C LEU A 310 -15.18 9.28 1.81
N VAL A 311 -16.51 9.22 1.82
CA VAL A 311 -17.36 10.34 2.30
C VAL A 311 -17.31 10.50 3.82
N GLY A 312 -17.30 9.40 4.56
CA GLY A 312 -17.24 9.39 6.03
C GLY A 312 -15.85 9.67 6.59
N HIS A 313 -14.80 9.52 5.79
CA HIS A 313 -13.44 9.71 6.28
C HIS A 313 -13.16 11.19 6.62
N PRO A 314 -12.55 11.50 7.77
CA PRO A 314 -12.34 12.87 8.24
C PRO A 314 -11.52 13.80 7.33
N LEU A 315 -10.75 13.24 6.39
CA LEU A 315 -9.88 13.97 5.47
C LEU A 315 -10.30 13.75 4.03
N LEU A 316 -10.56 12.50 3.62
CA LEU A 316 -10.84 12.19 2.21
C LEU A 316 -12.13 12.84 1.71
N ARG A 317 -13.13 13.04 2.58
CA ARG A 317 -14.36 13.75 2.24
C ARG A 317 -14.12 15.11 1.59
N HIS A 318 -13.05 15.83 1.99
CA HIS A 318 -12.70 17.11 1.40
C HIS A 318 -12.22 16.98 -0.05
N VAL A 319 -11.52 15.89 -0.39
CA VAL A 319 -11.10 15.58 -1.76
C VAL A 319 -12.28 15.07 -2.58
N VAL A 320 -13.11 14.22 -1.98
CA VAL A 320 -14.29 13.60 -2.60
C VAL A 320 -15.32 14.65 -3.05
N ARG A 321 -15.59 15.66 -2.22
CA ARG A 321 -16.47 16.80 -2.55
C ARG A 321 -15.99 17.64 -3.73
N ARG A 322 -14.71 17.54 -4.09
CA ARG A 322 -14.08 18.30 -5.17
C ARG A 322 -13.96 17.52 -6.48
N LEU A 323 -14.73 16.44 -6.62
CA LEU A 323 -14.76 15.58 -7.78
C LEU A 323 -16.20 15.32 -8.23
N VAL A 324 -16.38 15.07 -9.52
CA VAL A 324 -17.61 14.51 -10.06
C VAL A 324 -17.53 12.99 -10.00
N TRP A 325 -18.58 12.37 -9.49
CA TRP A 325 -18.75 10.93 -9.37
C TRP A 325 -19.84 10.46 -10.31
N ALA A 326 -19.89 9.16 -10.56
CA ALA A 326 -20.96 8.55 -11.34
C ALA A 326 -21.39 7.21 -10.74
N ASP A 327 -22.70 6.97 -10.81
CA ASP A 327 -23.35 5.71 -10.49
C ASP A 327 -23.36 4.84 -11.75
N PHE A 328 -22.79 3.64 -11.65
CA PHE A 328 -22.84 2.59 -12.65
C PHE A 328 -23.63 1.39 -12.14
N ALA A 329 -24.20 0.61 -13.04
CA ALA A 329 -24.57 -0.76 -12.71
C ALA A 329 -23.29 -1.59 -12.42
N PRO A 330 -23.33 -2.64 -11.58
CA PRO A 330 -22.14 -3.41 -11.17
C PRO A 330 -21.23 -3.92 -12.31
N GLU A 331 -21.79 -4.18 -13.49
CA GLU A 331 -21.05 -4.59 -14.70
C GLU A 331 -21.20 -3.60 -15.86
N GLY A 332 -21.80 -2.43 -15.61
CA GLY A 332 -22.10 -1.42 -16.61
C GLY A 332 -20.91 -0.52 -16.92
N THR A 333 -20.71 -0.22 -18.20
CA THR A 333 -19.71 0.77 -18.64
C THR A 333 -20.28 2.18 -18.78
N GLU A 334 -21.59 2.32 -18.90
CA GLU A 334 -22.25 3.62 -19.01
C GLU A 334 -22.78 4.08 -17.65
N PRO A 335 -22.60 5.36 -17.28
CA PRO A 335 -23.15 5.88 -16.04
C PRO A 335 -24.68 6.00 -16.14
N ARG A 336 -25.39 5.64 -15.07
CA ARG A 336 -26.82 5.91 -14.89
C ARG A 336 -27.07 7.37 -14.55
N ALA A 337 -26.18 7.94 -13.73
CA ALA A 337 -26.20 9.35 -13.33
C ALA A 337 -24.79 9.79 -12.91
N ALA A 338 -24.51 11.08 -13.07
CA ALA A 338 -23.35 11.74 -12.49
C ALA A 338 -23.79 12.64 -11.33
N PHE A 339 -22.91 12.85 -10.34
CA PHE A 339 -23.19 13.63 -9.15
C PHE A 339 -21.94 14.26 -8.53
N ARG A 340 -22.14 15.32 -7.74
CA ARG A 340 -21.16 15.82 -6.76
C ARG A 340 -21.59 15.40 -5.36
N VAL A 341 -20.66 15.44 -4.41
CA VAL A 341 -20.98 15.34 -2.98
C VAL A 341 -21.11 16.76 -2.42
N ALA A 342 -22.27 17.10 -1.88
CA ALA A 342 -22.58 18.42 -1.34
C ALA A 342 -21.96 18.64 0.05
N GLU A 343 -22.18 19.83 0.62
CA GLU A 343 -21.67 20.28 1.93
C GLU A 343 -22.16 19.40 3.08
N ASP A 344 -23.39 18.90 2.97
CA ASP A 344 -24.03 17.99 3.92
C ASP A 344 -23.69 16.51 3.66
N LEU A 345 -22.73 16.26 2.75
CA LEU A 345 -22.27 14.94 2.33
C LEU A 345 -23.30 14.13 1.50
N SER A 346 -24.39 14.76 1.06
CA SER A 346 -25.38 14.11 0.19
C SER A 346 -24.97 14.16 -1.29
N PRO A 347 -25.42 13.21 -2.13
CA PRO A 347 -25.26 13.30 -3.58
C PRO A 347 -26.18 14.36 -4.19
N ALA A 348 -25.65 15.20 -5.08
CA ALA A 348 -26.41 16.19 -5.85
C ALA A 348 -26.11 16.06 -7.35
N GLY A 349 -27.15 16.14 -8.18
CA GLY A 349 -27.04 16.06 -9.64
C GLY A 349 -26.46 17.33 -10.27
N VAL A 350 -26.40 17.36 -11.61
CA VAL A 350 -25.87 18.50 -12.38
C VAL A 350 -26.70 19.77 -12.22
N ASP A 351 -27.99 19.63 -11.92
CA ASP A 351 -28.92 20.74 -11.62
C ASP A 351 -28.96 21.09 -10.13
N ASP A 352 -28.04 20.52 -9.34
CA ASP A 352 -27.94 20.66 -7.89
C ASP A 352 -29.11 20.09 -7.07
N ASP A 353 -30.01 19.36 -7.74
CA ASP A 353 -31.09 18.63 -7.08
C ASP A 353 -30.55 17.40 -6.33
N PRO A 354 -31.12 17.06 -5.16
CA PRO A 354 -30.77 15.84 -4.42
C PRO A 354 -30.90 14.59 -5.28
N LEU A 355 -29.84 13.78 -5.33
CA LEU A 355 -29.81 12.54 -6.09
C LEU A 355 -29.86 11.32 -5.14
N THR A 356 -30.80 10.42 -5.40
CA THR A 356 -30.83 9.10 -4.74
C THR A 356 -30.07 8.10 -5.59
N LEU A 357 -29.00 7.53 -5.03
CA LEU A 357 -28.23 6.47 -5.70
C LEU A 357 -29.02 5.16 -5.72
N ALA A 358 -28.83 4.37 -6.77
CA ALA A 358 -29.45 3.05 -6.84
C ALA A 358 -28.91 2.12 -5.73
N ALA A 359 -29.72 1.16 -5.29
CA ALA A 359 -29.34 0.23 -4.23
C ALA A 359 -28.12 -0.65 -4.60
N ASP A 360 -27.92 -0.90 -5.89
CA ASP A 360 -26.80 -1.65 -6.47
C ASP A 360 -25.74 -0.74 -7.10
N ALA A 361 -25.71 0.54 -6.73
CA ALA A 361 -24.77 1.50 -7.31
C ALA A 361 -23.32 1.09 -7.11
N ALA A 362 -22.61 0.98 -8.23
CA ALA A 362 -21.17 0.89 -8.33
C ALA A 362 -20.64 2.30 -8.63
N ILE A 363 -20.14 2.97 -7.61
CA ILE A 363 -19.74 4.37 -7.67
C ILE A 363 -18.31 4.48 -8.18
N GLY A 364 -18.05 5.39 -9.11
CA GLY A 364 -16.71 5.67 -9.61
C GLY A 364 -16.47 7.16 -9.82
N VAL A 365 -15.20 7.56 -9.85
CA VAL A 365 -14.86 8.91 -10.29
C VAL A 365 -15.22 9.03 -11.77
N ALA A 366 -16.03 10.03 -12.13
CA ALA A 366 -16.51 10.18 -13.50
C ALA A 366 -15.36 10.65 -14.41
N HIS A 367 -15.16 9.98 -15.55
CA HIS A 367 -14.29 10.48 -16.59
C HIS A 367 -15.07 11.44 -17.50
N PRO A 368 -14.46 12.45 -18.16
CA PRO A 368 -15.19 13.32 -19.11
C PRO A 368 -15.88 12.58 -20.26
N VAL A 369 -15.38 11.40 -20.63
CA VAL A 369 -16.04 10.50 -21.57
C VAL A 369 -17.40 10.03 -21.03
N ASP A 370 -17.48 9.71 -19.74
CA ASP A 370 -18.71 9.27 -19.08
C ASP A 370 -19.72 10.44 -18.98
N LEU A 371 -19.23 11.68 -18.80
CA LEU A 371 -20.08 12.88 -18.66
C LEU A 371 -20.69 13.36 -19.99
N GLY A 372 -20.04 13.07 -21.12
CA GLY A 372 -20.58 13.36 -22.44
C GLY A 372 -20.98 14.83 -22.62
N ALA A 373 -22.26 15.08 -22.92
CA ALA A 373 -22.78 16.42 -23.16
C ALA A 373 -22.90 17.27 -21.87
N ASP A 374 -23.03 16.64 -20.70
CA ASP A 374 -23.14 17.33 -19.42
C ASP A 374 -21.79 17.84 -18.89
N LEU A 375 -20.67 17.51 -19.55
CA LEU A 375 -19.34 17.96 -19.14
C LEU A 375 -19.25 19.49 -18.96
N THR A 376 -19.83 20.25 -19.89
CA THR A 376 -19.83 21.72 -19.83
C THR A 376 -20.62 22.21 -18.62
N ARG A 377 -21.80 21.62 -18.36
CA ARG A 377 -22.65 21.99 -17.22
C ARG A 377 -21.97 21.67 -15.89
N TRP A 378 -21.32 20.51 -15.78
CA TRP A 378 -20.50 20.17 -14.61
C TRP A 378 -19.35 21.16 -14.39
N SER A 379 -18.71 21.61 -15.49
CA SER A 379 -17.65 22.61 -15.43
C SER A 379 -18.16 23.96 -14.93
N GLU A 380 -19.37 24.36 -15.35
CA GLU A 380 -20.06 25.57 -14.87
C GLU A 380 -20.40 25.44 -13.38
N VAL A 381 -21.02 24.35 -12.94
CA VAL A 381 -21.34 24.10 -11.52
C VAL A 381 -20.08 24.20 -10.65
N PHE A 382 -18.99 23.56 -11.05
CA PHE A 382 -17.74 23.61 -10.28
C PHE A 382 -17.12 25.01 -10.26
N ALA A 383 -17.27 25.79 -11.34
CA ALA A 383 -16.82 27.17 -11.38
C ALA A 383 -17.67 28.07 -10.47
N ASP A 384 -19.00 27.93 -10.50
CA ASP A 384 -19.94 28.72 -9.71
C ASP A 384 -19.76 28.52 -8.19
N TYR A 385 -19.45 27.29 -7.78
CA TYR A 385 -19.12 26.96 -6.39
C TYR A 385 -17.63 27.19 -6.04
N GLU A 386 -16.81 27.72 -6.96
CA GLU A 386 -15.37 27.93 -6.81
C GLU A 386 -14.59 26.66 -6.41
N ILE A 387 -15.07 25.50 -6.85
CA ILE A 387 -14.50 24.18 -6.54
C ILE A 387 -13.30 23.92 -7.44
N LEU A 388 -12.10 24.03 -6.87
CA LEU A 388 -10.87 23.63 -7.55
C LEU A 388 -10.73 22.12 -7.54
N GLN A 389 -10.59 21.45 -8.68
CA GLN A 389 -10.41 20.00 -8.71
C GLN A 389 -9.01 19.58 -8.22
N PRO A 390 -8.86 18.44 -7.52
CA PRO A 390 -7.57 17.98 -7.00
C PRO A 390 -6.62 17.47 -8.09
N PHE A 391 -7.15 17.10 -9.25
CA PHE A 391 -6.45 16.78 -10.50
C PHE A 391 -7.31 17.24 -11.68
N ASP A 392 -6.76 17.23 -12.88
CA ASP A 392 -7.48 17.61 -14.10
C ASP A 392 -8.51 16.51 -14.46
N GLN A 393 -9.74 16.66 -13.93
CA GLN A 393 -10.86 15.78 -14.21
C GLN A 393 -11.71 16.36 -15.34
N LEU A 394 -12.38 17.49 -15.13
CA LEU A 394 -13.32 18.07 -16.12
C LEU A 394 -12.59 18.69 -17.32
N GLY A 395 -11.38 19.21 -17.12
CA GLY A 395 -10.53 19.72 -18.21
C GLY A 395 -9.75 18.62 -18.95
N ARG A 396 -9.84 17.36 -18.50
CA ARG A 396 -9.06 16.26 -19.06
C ARG A 396 -9.42 16.06 -20.54
N PRO A 397 -8.43 16.09 -21.46
CA PRO A 397 -8.70 15.92 -22.88
C PRO A 397 -9.30 14.56 -23.22
N VAL A 398 -10.36 14.57 -24.03
CA VAL A 398 -11.03 13.36 -24.52
C VAL A 398 -10.61 13.05 -25.94
N PHE A 399 -10.08 11.83 -26.15
CA PHE A 399 -9.74 11.31 -27.46
C PHE A 399 -10.65 10.14 -27.82
N ARG A 400 -11.01 10.01 -29.09
CA ARG A 400 -11.83 8.90 -29.60
C ARG A 400 -11.12 8.21 -30.75
N LEU A 401 -11.33 6.90 -30.85
CA LEU A 401 -11.01 6.12 -32.04
C LEU A 401 -11.99 6.51 -33.16
N THR A 402 -11.51 6.58 -34.39
CA THR A 402 -12.40 6.61 -35.56
C THR A 402 -13.04 5.23 -35.73
N ALA A 403 -14.11 5.15 -36.53
CA ALA A 403 -14.75 3.86 -36.82
C ALA A 403 -13.77 2.87 -37.48
N GLU A 404 -12.86 3.37 -38.32
CA GLU A 404 -11.83 2.55 -38.98
C GLU A 404 -10.80 2.03 -37.97
N GLU A 405 -10.31 2.88 -37.07
CA GLU A 405 -9.33 2.47 -36.05
C GLU A 405 -9.95 1.50 -35.04
N ALA A 406 -11.20 1.72 -34.64
CA ALA A 406 -11.90 0.81 -33.73
C ALA A 406 -12.07 -0.59 -34.36
N ALA A 407 -12.32 -0.69 -35.66
CA ALA A 407 -12.44 -1.97 -36.36
C ALA A 407 -11.09 -2.64 -36.67
N ALA A 408 -9.97 -1.91 -36.55
CA ALA A 408 -8.65 -2.41 -36.89
C ALA A 408 -8.01 -3.18 -35.72
N ALA A 409 -7.21 -4.20 -36.05
CA ALA A 409 -6.32 -4.90 -35.10
C ALA A 409 -5.02 -4.12 -34.82
N GLU A 410 -4.74 -3.09 -35.62
CA GLU A 410 -3.56 -2.24 -35.52
C GLU A 410 -3.95 -0.77 -35.54
N LEU A 411 -3.41 -0.01 -34.60
CA LEU A 411 -3.51 1.44 -34.56
C LEU A 411 -2.23 2.06 -35.14
N ARG A 412 -2.38 2.73 -36.29
CA ARG A 412 -1.28 3.37 -37.04
C ARG A 412 -1.20 4.89 -36.85
N ARG A 413 -2.08 5.47 -36.03
CA ARG A 413 -2.18 6.93 -35.80
C ARG A 413 -0.85 7.58 -35.40
N PHE A 414 0.00 6.85 -34.68
CA PHE A 414 1.28 7.33 -34.16
C PHE A 414 2.49 6.70 -34.86
N ASP A 415 2.26 5.91 -35.91
CA ASP A 415 3.33 5.23 -36.64
C ASP A 415 4.28 6.25 -37.29
N GLY A 416 5.57 6.07 -37.05
CA GLY A 416 6.62 6.96 -37.51
C GLY A 416 6.85 8.21 -36.66
N ALA A 417 5.99 8.49 -35.66
CA ALA A 417 6.13 9.65 -34.79
C ALA A 417 7.44 9.56 -33.99
N LYS A 418 8.17 10.68 -33.91
CA LYS A 418 9.46 10.76 -33.22
C LYS A 418 9.33 11.50 -31.90
N THR A 419 10.03 11.03 -30.88
CA THR A 419 10.13 11.71 -29.60
C THR A 419 11.44 11.37 -28.90
N ASN A 420 11.85 12.18 -27.94
CA ASN A 420 13.06 11.92 -27.18
C ASN A 420 12.88 10.72 -26.23
N GLY A 421 13.89 9.85 -26.10
CA GLY A 421 13.87 8.66 -25.24
C GLY A 421 13.51 8.93 -23.78
N GLY A 422 13.90 10.09 -23.23
CA GLY A 422 13.50 10.52 -21.90
C GLY A 422 11.98 10.67 -21.73
N ARG A 423 11.25 11.10 -22.78
CA ARG A 423 9.77 11.19 -22.74
C ARG A 423 9.13 9.81 -22.76
N VAL A 424 9.71 8.87 -23.51
CA VAL A 424 9.30 7.46 -23.55
C VAL A 424 9.50 6.80 -22.18
N LEU A 425 10.67 6.96 -21.56
CA LEU A 425 10.93 6.49 -20.19
C LEU A 425 9.98 7.14 -19.18
N GLY A 426 9.61 8.41 -19.40
CA GLY A 426 8.63 9.11 -18.58
C GLY A 426 7.23 8.50 -18.58
N MET A 427 6.88 7.67 -19.58
CA MET A 427 5.61 6.94 -19.65
C MET A 427 5.48 5.88 -18.56
N GLU A 428 6.58 5.44 -17.92
CA GLU A 428 6.53 4.51 -16.79
C GLU A 428 5.70 5.05 -15.62
N ARG A 429 5.60 6.38 -15.49
CA ARG A 429 4.74 7.03 -14.49
C ARG A 429 3.23 6.95 -14.81
N ARG A 430 2.87 6.52 -16.01
CA ARG A 430 1.50 6.43 -16.54
C ARG A 430 1.06 4.98 -16.78
N GLY A 431 1.74 4.02 -16.16
CA GLY A 431 1.40 2.60 -16.25
C GLY A 431 1.91 1.89 -17.51
N TRP A 432 2.81 2.52 -18.26
CA TRP A 432 3.52 1.87 -19.35
C TRP A 432 4.80 1.22 -18.83
N HIS A 433 5.25 0.16 -19.47
CA HIS A 433 6.49 -0.51 -19.15
C HIS A 433 7.26 -0.83 -20.42
N ARG A 434 8.58 -0.96 -20.31
CA ARG A 434 9.38 -1.53 -21.39
C ARG A 434 9.22 -3.04 -21.40
N GLY A 435 9.26 -3.62 -22.60
CA GLY A 435 9.29 -5.07 -22.82
C GLY A 435 10.34 -5.78 -21.96
N GLU A 436 10.12 -7.06 -21.69
CA GLU A 436 11.16 -7.87 -21.06
C GLU A 436 12.45 -7.86 -21.90
N PRO A 437 13.63 -7.90 -21.27
CA PRO A 437 14.89 -7.86 -21.99
C PRO A 437 15.03 -9.11 -22.88
N GLY A 438 15.07 -8.91 -24.19
CA GLY A 438 15.37 -9.96 -25.16
C GLY A 438 16.87 -10.25 -25.27
N ASP A 439 17.27 -10.88 -26.38
CA ASP A 439 18.67 -11.16 -26.68
C ASP A 439 19.53 -9.90 -26.60
N GLY A 440 20.66 -9.98 -25.89
CA GLY A 440 21.54 -8.82 -25.66
C GLY A 440 20.97 -7.75 -24.72
N GLY A 441 19.88 -8.04 -24.02
CA GLY A 441 19.21 -7.11 -23.10
C GLY A 441 18.41 -6.01 -23.81
N TRP A 442 17.98 -6.25 -25.05
CA TRP A 442 17.22 -5.30 -25.86
C TRP A 442 15.73 -5.25 -25.50
N GLN A 443 15.16 -4.04 -25.48
CA GLN A 443 13.75 -3.77 -25.18
C GLN A 443 13.18 -2.88 -26.29
N GLY A 444 12.60 -3.52 -27.32
CA GLY A 444 12.14 -2.86 -28.55
C GLY A 444 10.66 -2.45 -28.56
N HIS A 445 9.95 -2.55 -27.45
CA HIS A 445 8.53 -2.18 -27.38
C HIS A 445 8.15 -1.67 -25.99
N LEU A 446 7.08 -0.88 -25.96
CA LEU A 446 6.35 -0.55 -24.74
C LEU A 446 5.13 -1.45 -24.60
N LEU A 447 4.75 -1.71 -23.36
CA LEU A 447 3.55 -2.41 -22.98
C LEU A 447 2.74 -1.62 -21.95
N ARG A 448 1.42 -1.74 -22.02
CA ARG A 448 0.50 -1.25 -20.98
C ARG A 448 -0.53 -2.32 -20.70
N ALA A 449 -0.70 -2.67 -19.43
CA ALA A 449 -1.75 -3.58 -19.01
C ALA A 449 -3.13 -2.96 -19.30
N LEU A 450 -4.03 -3.78 -19.83
CA LEU A 450 -5.42 -3.43 -20.13
C LEU A 450 -6.38 -4.30 -19.31
N PRO A 451 -7.62 -3.84 -19.08
CA PRO A 451 -8.65 -4.65 -18.45
C PRO A 451 -8.86 -6.01 -19.14
N GLY A 452 -9.12 -7.05 -18.35
CA GLY A 452 -9.37 -8.41 -18.85
C GLY A 452 -8.11 -9.20 -19.21
N GLY A 453 -6.96 -8.89 -18.61
CA GLY A 453 -5.71 -9.61 -18.82
C GLY A 453 -5.09 -9.41 -20.21
N ARG A 454 -5.47 -8.32 -20.88
CA ARG A 454 -4.94 -7.91 -22.18
C ARG A 454 -3.75 -6.97 -21.97
N THR A 455 -2.91 -6.86 -22.98
CA THR A 455 -1.77 -5.95 -22.99
C THR A 455 -1.80 -5.17 -24.31
N LEU A 456 -1.67 -3.85 -24.23
CA LEU A 456 -1.42 -3.00 -25.38
C LEU A 456 0.08 -2.95 -25.61
N PHE A 457 0.51 -3.22 -26.83
CA PHE A 457 1.91 -3.15 -27.26
C PHE A 457 2.10 -2.00 -28.23
N VAL A 458 3.27 -1.38 -28.18
CA VAL A 458 3.68 -0.32 -29.10
C VAL A 458 5.15 -0.54 -29.46
N ASP A 459 5.44 -0.75 -30.74
CA ASP A 459 6.81 -0.91 -31.21
C ASP A 459 7.62 0.39 -31.03
N LEU A 460 8.90 0.25 -30.72
CA LEU A 460 9.88 1.33 -30.66
C LEU A 460 11.06 1.04 -31.59
N ASP A 461 11.51 2.05 -32.31
CA ASP A 461 12.76 2.03 -33.10
C ASP A 461 13.64 3.23 -32.70
N PRO A 462 14.86 3.01 -32.17
CA PRO A 462 15.49 1.70 -31.99
C PRO A 462 14.93 0.92 -30.80
N GLY A 463 14.49 1.57 -29.73
CA GLY A 463 14.23 0.94 -28.42
C GLY A 463 15.34 1.22 -27.42
N PHE A 464 15.47 0.37 -26.38
CA PHE A 464 16.44 0.53 -25.30
C PHE A 464 17.26 -0.74 -25.02
N SER A 465 18.48 -0.58 -24.53
CA SER A 465 19.26 -1.68 -23.92
C SER A 465 19.25 -1.55 -22.39
N VAL A 466 19.01 -2.66 -21.68
CA VAL A 466 19.04 -2.69 -20.20
C VAL A 466 20.41 -2.26 -19.64
N GLY A 467 21.49 -2.61 -20.33
CA GLY A 467 22.85 -2.28 -19.91
C GLY A 467 23.25 -0.83 -20.18
N TRP A 468 22.54 -0.14 -21.08
CA TRP A 468 22.81 1.24 -21.45
C TRP A 468 21.54 1.94 -21.93
N VAL A 469 20.82 2.54 -20.99
CA VAL A 469 19.62 3.35 -21.29
C VAL A 469 20.08 4.77 -21.57
N ASN A 470 19.98 5.21 -22.83
CA ASN A 470 20.29 6.58 -23.23
C ASN A 470 19.02 7.43 -23.40
N PRO A 471 18.64 8.28 -22.43
CA PRO A 471 17.45 9.13 -22.54
C PRO A 471 17.60 10.22 -23.61
N ALA A 472 18.81 10.52 -24.08
CA ALA A 472 19.03 11.52 -25.13
C ALA A 472 18.79 10.96 -26.54
N GLU A 473 18.69 9.64 -26.72
CA GLU A 473 18.45 9.02 -28.02
C GLU A 473 16.97 9.12 -28.41
N ASP A 474 16.72 9.61 -29.62
CA ASP A 474 15.36 9.70 -30.15
C ASP A 474 14.79 8.31 -30.42
N GLN A 475 13.49 8.18 -30.18
CA GLN A 475 12.69 7.00 -30.38
C GLN A 475 11.61 7.29 -31.41
N ARG A 476 11.35 6.31 -32.27
CA ARG A 476 10.25 6.30 -33.22
C ARG A 476 9.21 5.30 -32.76
N PHE A 477 7.97 5.74 -32.70
CA PHE A 477 6.82 4.90 -32.43
C PHE A 477 6.46 4.12 -33.70
N GLY A 478 6.27 2.82 -33.56
CA GLY A 478 5.71 1.97 -34.60
C GLY A 478 4.21 1.78 -34.41
N THR A 479 3.71 0.64 -34.88
CA THR A 479 2.30 0.28 -34.76
C THR A 479 1.94 -0.10 -33.33
N ALA A 480 0.69 0.14 -32.93
CA ALA A 480 0.15 -0.34 -31.67
C ALA A 480 -0.89 -1.44 -31.88
N TRP A 481 -0.92 -2.46 -31.02
CA TRP A 481 -1.89 -3.56 -31.10
C TRP A 481 -2.18 -4.17 -29.72
N ILE A 482 -3.32 -4.84 -29.61
CA ILE A 482 -3.74 -5.52 -28.39
C ILE A 482 -3.39 -7.01 -28.48
N GLY A 483 -2.85 -7.59 -27.42
CA GLY A 483 -2.56 -9.01 -27.31
C GLY A 483 -2.63 -9.52 -25.87
N THR A 484 -2.11 -10.72 -25.65
CA THR A 484 -1.90 -11.33 -24.33
C THR A 484 -0.41 -11.56 -24.10
N ASP A 485 0.06 -11.45 -22.85
CA ASP A 485 1.48 -11.54 -22.47
C ASP A 485 2.18 -12.83 -22.93
N ARG A 486 1.42 -13.89 -23.26
CA ARG A 486 1.96 -15.21 -23.60
C ARG A 486 2.28 -15.45 -25.08
N ASP A 487 1.85 -14.59 -26.00
CA ASP A 487 1.74 -15.02 -27.42
C ASP A 487 2.50 -14.20 -28.49
N VAL A 488 3.23 -13.13 -28.16
CA VAL A 488 3.65 -12.17 -29.22
C VAL A 488 5.17 -12.03 -29.47
N TYR A 489 6.05 -12.21 -28.47
CA TYR A 489 7.49 -11.97 -28.67
C TYR A 489 8.41 -13.15 -28.27
N TYR A 490 9.31 -13.52 -29.18
CA TYR A 490 10.52 -14.29 -28.90
C TYR A 490 11.71 -13.50 -29.50
N GLY A 491 12.52 -12.86 -28.65
CA GLY A 491 13.62 -12.00 -29.10
C GLY A 491 13.17 -10.62 -29.59
N TYR A 492 13.73 -10.13 -30.71
CA TYR A 492 13.60 -8.74 -31.19
C TYR A 492 12.62 -8.52 -32.35
N ARG A 493 11.90 -9.55 -32.82
CA ARG A 493 10.92 -9.43 -33.92
C ARG A 493 9.59 -10.09 -33.59
N ARG A 494 8.52 -9.39 -33.96
CA ARG A 494 7.14 -9.91 -34.03
C ARG A 494 7.07 -11.08 -35.03
N ARG A 495 6.32 -12.14 -34.69
CA ARG A 495 6.04 -13.26 -35.61
C ARG A 495 4.59 -13.14 -36.12
N GLY A 496 4.41 -13.02 -37.44
CA GLY A 496 3.09 -13.09 -38.10
C GLY A 496 2.32 -11.76 -38.21
N GLU A 497 1.22 -11.79 -38.96
CA GLU A 497 0.25 -10.69 -39.06
C GLU A 497 -0.48 -10.45 -37.73
N PRO A 498 -0.97 -9.23 -37.45
CA PRO A 498 -1.80 -8.92 -36.28
C PRO A 498 -2.97 -9.90 -36.14
N SER A 499 -2.88 -10.82 -35.18
CA SER A 499 -3.98 -11.71 -34.77
C SER A 499 -4.68 -11.23 -33.49
N GLY A 500 -4.35 -10.03 -33.00
CA GLY A 500 -4.96 -9.43 -31.83
C GLY A 500 -6.41 -8.99 -32.06
N PRO A 501 -7.23 -8.84 -31.01
CA PRO A 501 -8.58 -8.30 -31.14
C PRO A 501 -8.56 -6.86 -31.67
N PRO A 502 -9.66 -6.40 -32.32
CA PRO A 502 -9.77 -5.03 -32.78
C PRO A 502 -9.83 -4.04 -31.61
N PHE A 503 -9.45 -2.78 -31.83
CA PHE A 503 -9.45 -1.76 -30.76
C PHE A 503 -10.84 -1.44 -30.19
N SER A 504 -11.92 -1.84 -30.87
CA SER A 504 -13.31 -1.73 -30.37
C SER A 504 -13.58 -2.51 -29.09
N VAL A 505 -12.66 -3.40 -28.67
CA VAL A 505 -12.75 -4.14 -27.41
C VAL A 505 -12.34 -3.31 -26.19
N LEU A 506 -11.78 -2.12 -26.41
CA LEU A 506 -11.48 -1.16 -25.35
C LEU A 506 -12.75 -0.38 -25.01
N ASP A 507 -13.00 -0.18 -23.71
CA ASP A 507 -14.02 0.78 -23.32
C ASP A 507 -13.60 2.22 -23.70
N PRO A 508 -14.57 3.13 -23.85
CA PRO A 508 -14.29 4.51 -24.28
C PRO A 508 -13.28 5.27 -23.41
N VAL A 509 -13.20 5.02 -22.10
CA VAL A 509 -12.24 5.69 -21.22
C VAL A 509 -10.85 5.12 -21.43
N THR A 510 -10.69 3.79 -21.42
CA THR A 510 -9.39 3.16 -21.70
C THR A 510 -8.85 3.59 -23.06
N ALA A 511 -9.70 3.64 -24.10
CA ALA A 511 -9.32 4.13 -25.42
C ALA A 511 -8.87 5.61 -25.39
N SER A 512 -9.63 6.49 -24.73
CA SER A 512 -9.28 7.91 -24.58
C SER A 512 -7.93 8.10 -23.89
N GLU A 513 -7.67 7.33 -22.82
CA GLU A 513 -6.46 7.43 -22.01
C GLU A 513 -5.21 6.91 -22.72
N VAL A 514 -5.35 5.80 -23.46
CA VAL A 514 -4.28 5.31 -24.34
C VAL A 514 -3.94 6.33 -25.41
N LEU A 515 -4.95 6.87 -26.11
CA LEU A 515 -4.77 7.85 -27.16
C LEU A 515 -4.17 9.15 -26.61
N ARG A 516 -4.59 9.59 -25.43
CA ARG A 516 -4.02 10.73 -24.73
C ARG A 516 -2.54 10.52 -24.47
N ASP A 517 -2.16 9.39 -23.87
CA ASP A 517 -0.76 9.14 -23.52
C ASP A 517 0.16 9.14 -24.74
N LEU A 518 -0.30 8.49 -25.81
CA LEU A 518 0.41 8.44 -27.08
C LEU A 518 0.48 9.82 -27.75
N THR A 519 -0.61 10.60 -27.72
CA THR A 519 -0.61 11.97 -28.23
C THR A 519 0.38 12.85 -27.48
N GLU A 520 0.38 12.82 -26.14
CA GLU A 520 1.28 13.64 -25.33
C GLU A 520 2.77 13.26 -25.46
N VAL A 521 3.09 11.96 -25.57
CA VAL A 521 4.49 11.54 -25.72
C VAL A 521 5.03 11.86 -27.11
N THR A 522 4.18 11.83 -28.14
CA THR A 522 4.53 12.14 -29.53
C THR A 522 4.36 13.62 -29.91
N ALA A 523 3.78 14.44 -29.03
CA ALA A 523 3.63 15.88 -29.25
C ALA A 523 5.02 16.53 -29.34
N SER A 524 5.34 17.09 -30.51
CA SER A 524 6.64 17.71 -30.82
C SER A 524 6.97 18.92 -29.94
#